data_AF-A0A9D8AYW4-F1
#
_entry.id   AF-A0A9D8AYW4-F1
#
_cell.length_a   1.000
_cell.length_b   1.000
_cell.length_c   1.000
_cell.angle_alpha   90.00
_cell.angle_beta   90.00
_cell.angle_gamma   90.00
#
_symmetry.space_group_name_H-M   'P 1'
#
loop_
_entity.id
_entity.type
_entity.pdbx_description
1 polymer ?
#
loop_
_entity_poly.entity_id
_entity_poly.type
_entity_poly.pdbx_seq_one_letter_code
_entity_poly.pdbx_strand_id
1 'polypeptide(L)'
;MGYRDRTVHIAGIGVILLSIGIPIALLGPAEMYCFTLFSEGGPFHYQGFGFGSFMFGNIASQIAGYYLIAALLIPLGYGHLKARRWARRLSVTLLWAWLVVGAPLVILVFFVLVASKELSLFAAILAMILLAASYLIVPGALIRFYGSRDVRLTFERKDPDASWLERVPMPALVLGTLLLFYAFMLHIPILFNGVFPLFGRYLVGLQGILALDLSIACLACLSWGVFRQRTWAWWGSLLYLGTLTLSLVSTLVSSSYADILAVMRFPPREMEFLEGLPLQGYHLAALIGVPLALTLGVAILAKPNLTQGA
;
A
#
# COMPACT_ATOMS: atom_id res chain seq x y z
N MET A 1 19.79 29.22 -19.30
CA MET A 1 20.33 27.89 -18.90
C MET A 1 19.94 26.87 -19.96
N GLY A 2 20.91 26.14 -20.51
CA GLY A 2 20.70 25.15 -21.58
C GLY A 2 20.08 23.84 -21.08
N TYR A 3 19.26 23.21 -21.93
CA TYR A 3 18.67 21.88 -21.68
C TYR A 3 19.77 20.81 -21.62
N ARG A 4 19.71 19.93 -20.61
CA ARG A 4 20.54 18.71 -20.56
C ARG A 4 19.67 17.47 -20.74
N ASP A 5 19.97 16.66 -21.76
CA ASP A 5 19.28 15.41 -21.99
C ASP A 5 19.54 14.41 -20.84
N ARG A 6 18.47 13.81 -20.30
CA ARG A 6 18.52 12.84 -19.19
C ARG A 6 18.22 11.42 -19.63
N THR A 7 18.21 11.14 -20.93
CA THR A 7 17.85 9.83 -21.50
C THR A 7 18.60 8.66 -20.83
N VAL A 8 19.91 8.77 -20.61
CA VAL A 8 20.71 7.70 -19.97
C VAL A 8 20.25 7.41 -18.54
N HIS A 9 19.93 8.45 -17.76
CA HIS A 9 19.49 8.29 -16.37
C HIS A 9 18.09 7.66 -16.31
N ILE A 10 17.20 8.12 -17.18
CA ILE A 10 15.84 7.58 -17.33
C ILE A 10 15.90 6.10 -17.74
N ALA A 11 16.73 5.77 -18.73
CA ALA A 11 16.93 4.38 -19.17
C ALA A 11 17.52 3.51 -18.04
N GLY A 12 18.52 4.02 -17.29
CA GLY A 12 19.08 3.34 -16.14
C GLY A 12 18.03 2.99 -15.08
N ILE A 13 17.14 3.94 -14.74
CA ILE A 13 16.01 3.67 -13.85
C ILE A 13 15.10 2.59 -14.46
N GLY A 14 14.81 2.67 -15.76
CA GLY A 14 14.01 1.66 -16.47
C GLY A 14 14.58 0.24 -16.37
N VAL A 15 15.90 0.09 -16.56
CA VAL A 15 16.61 -1.18 -16.39
C VAL A 15 16.49 -1.69 -14.96
N ILE A 16 16.71 -0.83 -13.96
CA ILE A 16 16.59 -1.22 -12.54
C ILE A 16 15.18 -1.70 -12.22
N LEU A 17 14.15 -0.95 -12.63
CA LEU A 17 12.75 -1.31 -12.39
C LEU A 17 12.39 -2.66 -13.02
N LEU A 18 12.83 -2.93 -14.24
CA LEU A 18 12.61 -4.24 -14.89
C LEU A 18 13.40 -5.37 -14.23
N SER A 19 14.66 -5.10 -13.87
CA SER A 19 15.55 -6.08 -13.24
C SER A 19 15.07 -6.47 -11.85
N ILE A 20 14.30 -5.62 -11.17
CA ILE A 20 13.64 -5.94 -9.90
C ILE A 20 12.25 -6.54 -10.16
N GLY A 21 11.46 -5.94 -11.04
CA GLY A 21 10.07 -6.34 -11.29
C GLY A 21 9.91 -7.74 -11.86
N ILE A 22 10.79 -8.15 -12.79
CA ILE A 22 10.73 -9.49 -13.40
C ILE A 22 11.02 -10.59 -12.37
N PRO A 23 12.12 -10.56 -11.60
CA PRO A 23 12.33 -11.53 -10.52
C PRO A 23 11.20 -11.56 -9.51
N ILE A 24 10.67 -10.41 -9.08
CA ILE A 24 9.53 -10.37 -8.14
C ILE A 24 8.30 -11.06 -8.72
N ALA A 25 8.02 -10.91 -10.02
CA ALA A 25 6.93 -11.64 -10.67
C ALA A 25 7.13 -13.17 -10.62
N LEU A 26 8.39 -13.63 -10.69
CA LEU A 26 8.75 -15.05 -10.62
C LEU A 26 8.76 -15.60 -9.19
N LEU A 27 8.91 -14.73 -8.17
CA LEU A 27 8.81 -15.13 -6.77
C LEU A 27 7.38 -15.60 -6.40
N GLY A 28 6.34 -15.01 -6.99
CA GLY A 28 4.95 -15.39 -6.72
C GLY A 28 4.69 -16.89 -6.94
N PRO A 29 4.97 -17.45 -8.13
CA PRO A 29 4.86 -18.90 -8.36
C PRO A 29 5.81 -19.73 -7.49
N ALA A 30 7.01 -19.24 -7.19
CA ALA A 30 7.95 -19.95 -6.33
C ALA A 30 7.42 -20.07 -4.89
N GLU A 31 6.82 -19.03 -4.33
CA GLU A 31 6.21 -19.05 -3.00
C GLU A 31 4.93 -19.86 -2.92
N MET A 32 4.24 -20.15 -4.04
CA MET A 32 3.13 -21.11 -4.02
C MET A 32 3.57 -22.49 -3.49
N TYR A 33 4.84 -22.84 -3.65
CA TYR A 33 5.41 -24.06 -3.06
C TYR A 33 5.30 -24.08 -1.52
N CYS A 34 5.34 -22.91 -0.85
CA CYS A 34 5.19 -22.82 0.60
C CYS A 34 3.87 -23.43 1.08
N PHE A 35 2.77 -23.33 0.32
CA PHE A 35 1.51 -24.00 0.69
C PHE A 35 1.68 -25.51 0.85
N THR A 36 2.51 -26.15 0.01
CA THR A 36 2.78 -27.60 0.09
C THR A 36 3.64 -27.99 1.29
N LEU A 37 4.47 -27.06 1.78
CA LEU A 37 5.30 -27.30 2.96
C LEU A 37 4.48 -27.35 4.26
N PHE A 38 3.34 -26.65 4.29
CA PHE A 38 2.43 -26.57 5.44
C PHE A 38 1.17 -27.43 5.29
N SER A 39 0.84 -27.89 4.07
CA SER A 39 -0.27 -28.81 3.83
C SER A 39 -0.05 -30.17 4.51
N GLU A 40 -1.10 -30.98 4.58
CA GLU A 40 -1.01 -32.34 5.14
C GLU A 40 0.10 -33.15 4.45
N GLY A 41 0.95 -33.80 5.26
CA GLY A 41 2.15 -34.51 4.79
C GLY A 41 3.39 -33.64 4.57
N GLY A 42 3.27 -32.31 4.64
CA GLY A 42 4.38 -31.38 4.54
C GLY A 42 5.24 -31.32 5.82
N PRO A 43 6.53 -30.93 5.71
CA PRO A 43 7.47 -30.91 6.84
C PRO A 43 7.10 -29.90 7.95
N PHE A 44 6.30 -28.87 7.65
CA PHE A 44 5.88 -27.85 8.61
C PHE A 44 4.38 -27.92 8.92
N HIS A 45 3.73 -29.05 8.63
CA HIS A 45 2.31 -29.22 8.85
C HIS A 45 1.89 -29.02 10.31
N TYR A 46 0.71 -28.45 10.50
CA TYR A 46 -0.03 -28.43 11.76
C TYR A 46 -1.54 -28.40 11.49
N GLN A 47 -2.30 -28.90 12.47
CA GLN A 47 -3.76 -28.91 12.39
C GLN A 47 -4.31 -27.49 12.31
N GLY A 48 -5.20 -27.24 11.35
CA GLY A 48 -5.85 -25.95 11.13
C GLY A 48 -5.16 -25.03 10.12
N PHE A 49 -4.04 -25.45 9.51
CA PHE A 49 -3.49 -24.74 8.36
C PHE A 49 -4.48 -24.75 7.18
N GLY A 50 -4.78 -23.58 6.64
CA GLY A 50 -5.74 -23.39 5.54
C GLY A 50 -6.34 -22.00 5.51
N PHE A 51 -7.39 -21.80 4.70
CA PHE A 51 -8.09 -20.51 4.63
C PHE A 51 -8.60 -20.10 6.03
N GLY A 52 -8.32 -18.87 6.44
CA GLY A 52 -8.62 -18.37 7.79
C GLY A 52 -7.45 -18.47 8.77
N SER A 53 -6.42 -19.28 8.49
CA SER A 53 -5.17 -19.31 9.28
C SER A 53 -4.25 -18.14 8.94
N PHE A 54 -3.46 -17.69 9.92
CA PHE A 54 -2.50 -16.61 9.76
C PHE A 54 -1.44 -16.96 8.71
N MET A 55 -0.85 -18.16 8.77
CA MET A 55 0.25 -18.51 7.86
C MET A 55 -0.24 -18.58 6.41
N PHE A 56 -1.41 -19.16 6.17
CA PHE A 56 -2.03 -19.18 4.85
C PHE A 56 -2.28 -17.76 4.34
N GLY A 57 -2.91 -16.92 5.16
CA GLY A 57 -3.21 -15.53 4.79
C GLY A 57 -1.95 -14.70 4.56
N ASN A 58 -0.89 -14.93 5.32
CA ASN A 58 0.41 -14.28 5.16
C ASN A 58 1.07 -14.67 3.82
N ILE A 59 1.17 -15.97 3.50
CA ILE A 59 1.73 -16.45 2.22
C ILE A 59 0.90 -15.88 1.05
N ALA A 60 -0.44 -15.98 1.12
CA ALA A 60 -1.32 -15.46 0.08
C ALA A 60 -1.17 -13.93 -0.10
N SER A 61 -1.05 -13.18 1.00
CA SER A 61 -0.85 -11.73 0.96
C SER A 61 0.53 -11.35 0.41
N GLN A 62 1.59 -12.12 0.71
CA GLN A 62 2.93 -11.92 0.17
C GLN A 62 2.96 -12.13 -1.35
N ILE A 63 2.39 -13.25 -1.83
CA ILE A 63 2.26 -13.55 -3.26
C ILE A 63 1.47 -12.45 -3.98
N ALA A 64 0.33 -12.02 -3.41
CA ALA A 64 -0.45 -10.93 -3.97
C ALA A 64 0.35 -9.61 -4.00
N GLY A 65 1.12 -9.33 -2.95
CA GLY A 65 2.03 -8.20 -2.87
C GLY A 65 3.12 -8.23 -3.96
N TYR A 66 3.70 -9.40 -4.24
CA TYR A 66 4.68 -9.56 -5.31
C TYR A 66 4.10 -9.25 -6.68
N TYR A 67 2.91 -9.77 -6.98
CA TYR A 67 2.24 -9.45 -8.24
C TYR A 67 1.87 -7.98 -8.34
N LEU A 68 1.42 -7.34 -7.24
CA LEU A 68 1.18 -5.90 -7.23
C LEU A 68 2.46 -5.11 -7.53
N ILE A 69 3.57 -5.44 -6.85
CA ILE A 69 4.86 -4.78 -7.08
C ILE A 69 5.31 -4.98 -8.53
N ALA A 70 5.26 -6.22 -9.05
CA ALA A 70 5.60 -6.51 -10.43
C ALA A 70 4.73 -5.75 -11.45
N ALA A 71 3.41 -5.69 -11.21
CA ALA A 71 2.45 -4.97 -12.03
C ALA A 71 2.69 -3.45 -12.06
N LEU A 72 3.40 -2.91 -11.07
CA LEU A 72 3.85 -1.51 -11.06
C LEU A 72 5.23 -1.37 -11.72
N LEU A 73 6.22 -2.16 -11.29
CA LEU A 73 7.61 -2.01 -11.70
C LEU A 73 7.83 -2.35 -13.18
N ILE A 74 7.18 -3.39 -13.70
CA ILE A 74 7.40 -3.82 -15.08
C ILE A 74 6.88 -2.77 -16.09
N PRO A 75 5.61 -2.32 -16.01
CA PRO A 75 5.13 -1.27 -16.91
C PRO A 75 5.93 0.03 -16.75
N LEU A 76 6.21 0.47 -15.52
CA LEU A 76 7.04 1.65 -15.31
C LEU A 76 8.42 1.49 -15.94
N GLY A 77 9.10 0.37 -15.71
CA GLY A 77 10.42 0.11 -16.27
C GLY A 77 10.42 0.16 -17.80
N TYR A 78 9.44 -0.47 -18.44
CA TYR A 78 9.21 -0.35 -19.88
C TYR A 78 8.96 1.10 -20.31
N GLY A 79 8.09 1.82 -19.59
CA GLY A 79 7.77 3.21 -19.85
C GLY A 79 9.00 4.14 -19.76
N HIS A 80 9.92 3.87 -18.84
CA HIS A 80 11.20 4.59 -18.73
C HIS A 80 12.14 4.28 -19.88
N LEU A 81 12.31 3.00 -20.25
CA LEU A 81 13.16 2.63 -21.40
C LEU A 81 12.67 3.25 -22.71
N LYS A 82 11.35 3.36 -22.88
CA LYS A 82 10.73 4.03 -24.04
C LYS A 82 10.51 5.53 -23.85
N ALA A 83 10.93 6.09 -22.70
CA ALA A 83 10.72 7.48 -22.33
C ALA A 83 9.28 7.99 -22.58
N ARG A 84 8.28 7.16 -22.24
CA ARG A 84 6.85 7.50 -22.37
C ARG A 84 6.43 8.50 -21.31
N ARG A 85 5.69 9.55 -21.69
CA ARG A 85 5.30 10.64 -20.78
C ARG A 85 4.47 10.17 -19.58
N TRP A 86 3.61 9.18 -19.79
CA TRP A 86 2.81 8.60 -18.73
C TRP A 86 3.67 7.97 -17.62
N ALA A 87 4.85 7.45 -17.93
CA ALA A 87 5.73 6.80 -16.97
C ALA A 87 6.24 7.80 -15.92
N ARG A 88 6.61 9.01 -16.34
CA ARG A 88 6.99 10.10 -15.43
C ARG A 88 5.83 10.44 -14.49
N ARG A 89 4.64 10.67 -15.06
CA ARG A 89 3.47 11.11 -14.28
C ARG A 89 3.09 10.05 -13.25
N LEU A 90 2.99 8.79 -13.67
CA LEU A 90 2.66 7.66 -12.82
C LEU A 90 3.73 7.44 -11.74
N SER A 91 5.01 7.58 -12.06
CA SER A 91 6.10 7.47 -11.07
C SER A 91 5.95 8.50 -9.95
N VAL A 92 5.71 9.77 -10.30
CA VAL A 92 5.51 10.80 -9.28
C VAL A 92 4.25 10.53 -8.45
N THR A 93 3.17 10.08 -9.08
CA THR A 93 1.95 9.67 -8.36
C THR A 93 2.23 8.56 -7.34
N LEU A 94 2.93 7.50 -7.76
CA LEU A 94 3.27 6.37 -6.90
C LEU A 94 4.27 6.73 -5.80
N LEU A 95 5.20 7.65 -6.03
CA LEU A 95 6.11 8.15 -5.00
C LEU A 95 5.38 8.97 -3.92
N TRP A 96 4.37 9.75 -4.32
CA TRP A 96 3.50 10.42 -3.34
C TRP A 96 2.64 9.42 -2.57
N ALA A 97 2.07 8.41 -3.25
CA ALA A 97 1.33 7.34 -2.59
C ALA A 97 2.23 6.54 -1.62
N TRP A 98 3.49 6.28 -2.01
CA TRP A 98 4.51 5.69 -1.14
C TRP A 98 4.71 6.55 0.11
N LEU A 99 4.89 7.86 -0.01
CA LEU A 99 5.06 8.71 1.18
C LEU A 99 3.86 8.64 2.12
N VAL A 100 2.64 8.59 1.58
CA VAL A 100 1.40 8.52 2.38
C VAL A 100 1.26 7.18 3.12
N VAL A 101 1.51 6.06 2.43
CA VAL A 101 1.30 4.71 2.98
C VAL A 101 2.54 4.19 3.71
N GLY A 102 3.72 4.49 3.18
CA GLY A 102 5.00 3.96 3.63
C GLY A 102 5.62 4.70 4.81
N ALA A 103 5.40 6.01 4.96
CA ALA A 103 5.93 6.73 6.13
C ALA A 103 5.38 6.18 7.46
N PRO A 104 4.08 5.81 7.57
CA PRO A 104 3.56 5.16 8.77
C PRO A 104 4.14 3.77 9.07
N LEU A 105 4.65 3.05 8.06
CA LEU A 105 5.36 1.78 8.30
C LEU A 105 6.64 1.99 9.12
N VAL A 106 7.30 3.14 8.97
CA VAL A 106 8.48 3.50 9.79
C VAL A 106 8.12 3.53 11.28
N ILE A 107 6.93 4.03 11.61
CA ILE A 107 6.45 4.10 12.98
C ILE A 107 6.18 2.70 13.53
N LEU A 108 5.55 1.82 12.74
CA LEU A 108 5.29 0.44 13.17
C LEU A 108 6.60 -0.31 13.41
N VAL A 109 7.52 -0.27 12.45
CA VAL A 109 8.81 -0.96 12.57
C VAL A 109 9.59 -0.40 13.75
N PHE A 110 9.55 0.91 13.99
CA PHE A 110 10.14 1.49 15.20
C PHE A 110 9.59 0.85 16.48
N PHE A 111 8.27 0.74 16.63
CA PHE A 111 7.67 0.11 17.82
C PHE A 111 8.08 -1.36 17.95
N VAL A 112 8.08 -2.11 16.84
CA VAL A 112 8.52 -3.51 16.83
C VAL A 112 9.99 -3.63 17.25
N LEU A 113 10.87 -2.78 16.71
CA LEU A 113 12.30 -2.78 17.04
C LEU A 113 12.54 -2.42 18.51
N VAL A 114 11.89 -1.38 19.03
CA VAL A 114 12.01 -0.95 20.43
C VAL A 114 11.48 -2.02 21.39
N ALA A 115 10.42 -2.73 21.00
CA ALA A 115 9.85 -3.76 21.83
C ALA A 115 10.59 -5.11 21.71
N SER A 116 11.40 -5.30 20.66
CA SER A 116 12.25 -6.48 20.52
C SER A 116 13.40 -6.44 21.52
N LYS A 117 13.48 -7.43 22.41
CA LYS A 117 14.51 -7.51 23.45
C LYS A 117 15.85 -8.04 22.95
N GLU A 118 15.91 -8.52 21.71
CA GLU A 118 17.08 -9.23 21.15
C GLU A 118 18.00 -8.35 20.30
N LEU A 119 17.57 -7.14 19.91
CA LEU A 119 18.37 -6.27 19.08
C LEU A 119 19.29 -5.38 19.92
N SER A 120 20.55 -5.27 19.50
CA SER A 120 21.44 -4.26 20.07
C SER A 120 20.93 -2.86 19.71
N LEU A 121 21.12 -1.90 20.62
CA LEU A 121 20.74 -0.50 20.40
C LEU A 121 21.34 0.06 19.10
N PHE A 122 22.59 -0.31 18.78
CA PHE A 122 23.25 0.09 17.55
C PHE A 122 22.53 -0.44 16.30
N ALA A 123 22.17 -1.73 16.28
CA ALA A 123 21.45 -2.33 15.16
C ALA A 123 20.07 -1.69 14.97
N ALA A 124 19.36 -1.42 16.06
CA ALA A 124 18.06 -0.75 16.02
C ALA A 124 18.16 0.68 15.44
N ILE A 125 19.14 1.48 15.87
CA ILE A 125 19.36 2.84 15.34
C ILE A 125 19.73 2.79 13.86
N LEU A 126 20.65 1.90 13.46
CA LEU A 126 21.05 1.76 12.06
C LEU A 126 19.85 1.34 11.19
N ALA A 127 19.06 0.36 11.64
CA ALA A 127 17.84 -0.06 10.95
C ALA A 127 16.85 1.11 10.79
N MET A 128 16.65 1.92 11.85
CA MET A 128 15.78 3.10 11.80
C MET A 128 16.27 4.16 10.82
N ILE A 129 17.58 4.43 10.76
CA ILE A 129 18.16 5.38 9.80
C ILE A 129 17.96 4.87 8.37
N LEU A 130 18.25 3.61 8.11
CA LEU A 130 18.08 3.00 6.78
C LEU A 130 16.61 3.01 6.35
N LEU A 131 15.69 2.73 7.29
CA LEU A 131 14.26 2.74 7.04
C LEU A 131 13.72 4.15 6.78
N ALA A 132 14.12 5.14 7.58
CA ALA A 132 13.77 6.53 7.34
C ALA A 132 14.33 7.02 5.99
N ALA A 133 15.55 6.62 5.64
CA ALA A 133 16.14 6.91 4.34
C ALA A 133 15.35 6.29 3.18
N SER A 134 14.98 5.01 3.29
CA SER A 134 14.25 4.30 2.23
C SER A 134 12.81 4.80 2.06
N TYR A 135 12.14 5.18 3.15
CA TYR A 135 10.73 5.58 3.11
C TYR A 135 10.48 7.08 2.96
N LEU A 136 11.46 7.94 3.29
CA LEU A 136 11.31 9.40 3.20
C LEU A 136 12.29 10.03 2.20
N ILE A 137 13.58 9.71 2.31
CA ILE A 137 14.62 10.37 1.52
C ILE A 137 14.57 9.92 0.07
N VAL A 138 14.50 8.61 -0.20
CA VAL A 138 14.46 8.06 -1.56
C VAL A 138 13.24 8.58 -2.34
N PRO A 139 12.01 8.51 -1.82
CA PRO A 139 10.86 9.06 -2.53
C PRO A 139 10.96 10.57 -2.77
N GLY A 140 11.41 11.34 -1.77
CA GLY A 140 11.60 12.79 -1.90
C GLY A 140 12.63 13.16 -2.97
N ALA A 141 13.76 12.46 -3.01
CA ALA A 141 14.81 12.65 -4.02
C ALA A 141 14.30 12.31 -5.43
N LEU A 142 13.56 11.22 -5.60
CA LEU A 142 12.98 10.84 -6.88
C LEU A 142 11.87 11.79 -7.34
N ILE A 143 11.02 12.29 -6.44
CA ILE A 143 10.02 13.32 -6.76
C ILE A 143 10.72 14.57 -7.29
N ARG A 144 11.81 15.01 -6.64
CA ARG A 144 12.63 16.15 -7.11
C ARG A 144 13.27 15.87 -8.47
N PHE A 145 13.79 14.66 -8.70
CA PHE A 145 14.35 14.25 -9.98
C PHE A 145 13.33 14.33 -11.12
N TYR A 146 12.15 13.71 -10.96
CA TYR A 146 11.08 13.73 -11.96
C TYR A 146 10.40 15.09 -12.13
N GLY A 147 10.49 15.94 -11.10
CA GLY A 147 10.05 17.34 -11.15
C GLY A 147 11.02 18.27 -11.86
N SER A 148 12.26 17.83 -12.12
CA SER A 148 13.26 18.68 -12.76
C SER A 148 12.90 19.00 -14.22
N ARG A 149 13.23 20.23 -14.65
CA ARG A 149 12.94 20.72 -16.01
C ARG A 149 13.56 19.83 -17.09
N ASP A 150 14.80 19.40 -16.90
CA ASP A 150 15.54 18.56 -17.83
C ASP A 150 14.86 17.20 -18.06
N VAL A 151 14.45 16.52 -16.97
CA VAL A 151 13.76 15.22 -17.06
C VAL A 151 12.41 15.39 -17.74
N ARG A 152 11.64 16.41 -17.36
CA ARG A 152 10.35 16.69 -18.00
C ARG A 152 10.50 16.90 -19.51
N LEU A 153 11.43 17.76 -19.93
CA LEU A 153 11.69 18.03 -21.34
C LEU A 153 12.20 16.80 -22.09
N THR A 154 12.95 15.92 -21.42
CA THR A 154 13.44 14.67 -22.04
C THR A 154 12.26 13.76 -22.41
N PHE A 155 11.31 13.56 -21.49
CA PHE A 155 10.08 12.79 -21.75
C PHE A 155 9.22 13.46 -22.85
N GLU A 156 9.02 14.79 -22.78
CA GLU A 156 8.22 15.54 -23.77
C GLU A 156 8.80 15.47 -25.19
N ARG A 157 10.13 15.47 -25.35
CA ARG A 157 10.77 15.34 -26.66
C ARG A 157 10.69 13.94 -27.25
N LYS A 158 10.67 12.90 -26.41
CA LYS A 158 10.66 11.50 -26.86
C LYS A 158 9.27 10.97 -27.15
N ASP A 159 8.25 11.52 -26.51
CA ASP A 159 6.85 11.11 -26.64
C ASP A 159 5.99 12.38 -26.74
N PRO A 160 5.85 12.99 -27.94
CA PRO A 160 5.21 14.30 -28.09
C PRO A 160 3.73 14.29 -27.72
N ASP A 161 3.06 13.14 -27.86
CA ASP A 161 1.64 12.99 -27.60
C ASP A 161 1.32 13.09 -26.09
N ALA A 162 0.40 13.98 -25.74
CA ALA A 162 -0.01 14.15 -24.35
C ALA A 162 -0.81 12.93 -23.87
N SER A 163 -0.36 12.31 -22.78
CA SER A 163 -1.09 11.23 -22.12
C SER A 163 -2.37 11.74 -21.44
N TRP A 164 -3.42 10.92 -21.40
CA TRP A 164 -4.64 11.22 -20.64
C TRP A 164 -4.37 11.51 -19.15
N LEU A 165 -3.33 10.88 -18.56
CA LEU A 165 -2.93 11.11 -17.17
C LEU A 165 -2.48 12.55 -16.91
N GLU A 166 -2.00 13.26 -17.92
CA GLU A 166 -1.56 14.65 -17.75
C GLU A 166 -2.73 15.62 -17.60
N ARG A 167 -3.93 15.23 -18.06
CA ARG A 167 -5.16 16.00 -17.88
C ARG A 167 -5.71 15.89 -16.46
N VAL A 168 -5.26 14.90 -15.69
CA VAL A 168 -5.70 14.71 -14.31
C VAL A 168 -4.76 15.47 -13.36
N PRO A 169 -5.31 16.33 -12.49
CA PRO A 169 -4.53 17.02 -11.47
C PRO A 169 -3.77 16.03 -10.59
N MET A 170 -2.53 16.37 -10.21
CA MET A 170 -1.67 15.45 -9.45
C MET A 170 -2.32 14.98 -8.13
N PRO A 171 -2.95 15.85 -7.31
CA PRO A 171 -3.60 15.39 -6.08
C PRO A 171 -4.73 14.39 -6.34
N ALA A 172 -5.50 14.57 -7.42
CA ALA A 172 -6.57 13.64 -7.80
C ALA A 172 -6.00 12.29 -8.27
N LEU A 173 -4.88 12.27 -9.01
CA LEU A 173 -4.20 11.02 -9.36
C LEU A 173 -3.70 10.27 -8.12
N VAL A 174 -3.10 10.98 -7.17
CA VAL A 174 -2.61 10.39 -5.92
C VAL A 174 -3.78 9.83 -5.12
N LEU A 175 -4.85 10.61 -4.94
CA LEU A 175 -6.07 10.15 -4.26
C LEU A 175 -6.66 8.91 -4.94
N GLY A 176 -6.89 8.95 -6.25
CA GLY A 176 -7.46 7.81 -6.99
C GLY A 176 -6.60 6.54 -6.87
N THR A 177 -5.28 6.70 -6.90
CA THR A 177 -4.32 5.59 -6.70
C THR A 177 -4.36 5.04 -5.28
N LEU A 178 -4.44 5.90 -4.26
CA LEU A 178 -4.58 5.49 -2.85
C LEU A 178 -5.91 4.76 -2.61
N LEU A 179 -7.01 5.22 -3.21
CA LEU A 179 -8.30 4.53 -3.13
C LEU A 179 -8.25 3.12 -3.74
N LEU A 180 -7.59 2.95 -4.90
CA LEU A 180 -7.38 1.62 -5.48
C LEU A 180 -6.49 0.75 -4.59
N PHE A 181 -5.44 1.34 -4.03
CA PHE A 181 -4.56 0.63 -3.10
C PHE A 181 -5.34 0.14 -1.87
N TYR A 182 -6.19 0.98 -1.27
CA TYR A 182 -7.04 0.56 -0.15
C TYR A 182 -8.06 -0.50 -0.54
N ALA A 183 -8.67 -0.40 -1.72
CA ALA A 183 -9.56 -1.45 -2.23
C ALA A 183 -8.82 -2.80 -2.33
N PHE A 184 -7.58 -2.79 -2.83
CA PHE A 184 -6.74 -4.00 -2.87
C PHE A 184 -6.40 -4.50 -1.47
N MET A 185 -5.96 -3.62 -0.55
CA MET A 185 -5.60 -4.00 0.83
C MET A 185 -6.78 -4.57 1.63
N LEU A 186 -8.02 -4.12 1.38
CA LEU A 186 -9.21 -4.67 2.04
C LEU A 186 -9.53 -6.12 1.66
N HIS A 187 -8.84 -6.71 0.67
CA HIS A 187 -8.95 -8.15 0.43
C HIS A 187 -8.18 -8.97 1.48
N ILE A 188 -7.19 -8.39 2.15
CA ILE A 188 -6.35 -9.11 3.11
C ILE A 188 -7.17 -9.61 4.31
N PRO A 189 -8.02 -8.80 4.98
CA PRO A 189 -8.85 -9.28 6.09
C PRO A 189 -9.84 -10.39 5.72
N ILE A 190 -10.19 -10.56 4.44
CA ILE A 190 -11.02 -11.69 3.98
C ILE A 190 -10.33 -13.02 4.29
N LEU A 191 -8.99 -13.05 4.18
CA LEU A 191 -8.17 -14.22 4.51
C LEU A 191 -8.09 -14.52 6.02
N PHE A 192 -8.48 -13.56 6.85
CA PHE A 192 -8.41 -13.62 8.31
C PHE A 192 -9.82 -13.54 8.91
N ASN A 193 -10.68 -14.53 8.60
CA ASN A 193 -12.05 -14.61 9.10
C ASN A 193 -12.94 -13.40 8.76
N GLY A 194 -12.61 -12.66 7.69
CA GLY A 194 -13.40 -11.52 7.23
C GLY A 194 -13.50 -10.39 8.26
N VAL A 195 -12.47 -10.16 9.10
CA VAL A 195 -12.56 -9.15 10.17
C VAL A 195 -12.75 -7.74 9.58
N PHE A 196 -13.84 -7.08 9.97
CA PHE A 196 -14.13 -5.70 9.62
C PHE A 196 -14.44 -4.87 10.87
N PRO A 197 -13.60 -3.88 11.23
CA PRO A 197 -13.84 -3.03 12.40
C PRO A 197 -14.93 -1.97 12.14
N LEU A 198 -16.00 -2.03 12.93
CA LEU A 198 -17.18 -1.17 12.84
C LEU A 198 -17.49 -0.52 14.19
N PHE A 199 -17.01 0.72 14.38
CA PHE A 199 -17.32 1.59 15.53
C PHE A 199 -17.29 0.90 16.90
N GLY A 200 -16.14 0.34 17.28
CA GLY A 200 -15.94 -0.34 18.56
C GLY A 200 -16.29 -1.84 18.55
N ARG A 201 -16.74 -2.39 17.42
CA ARG A 201 -17.09 -3.81 17.28
C ARG A 201 -16.40 -4.42 16.07
N TYR A 202 -16.19 -5.73 16.09
CA TYR A 202 -15.72 -6.48 14.91
C TYR A 202 -16.88 -7.22 14.27
N LEU A 203 -17.09 -7.00 12.98
CA LEU A 203 -17.85 -7.91 12.14
C LEU A 203 -16.91 -9.03 11.68
N VAL A 204 -17.39 -10.26 11.66
CA VAL A 204 -16.62 -11.46 11.29
C VAL A 204 -17.43 -12.40 10.42
N GLY A 205 -16.74 -13.36 9.80
CA GLY A 205 -17.34 -14.34 8.91
C GLY A 205 -18.05 -13.65 7.75
N LEU A 206 -19.25 -14.14 7.40
CA LEU A 206 -19.99 -13.63 6.24
C LEU A 206 -20.36 -12.14 6.37
N GLN A 207 -20.73 -11.66 7.56
CA GLN A 207 -21.10 -10.25 7.75
C GLN A 207 -19.91 -9.33 7.50
N GLY A 208 -18.75 -9.70 8.00
CA GLY A 208 -17.52 -8.95 7.80
C GLY A 208 -17.04 -9.00 6.34
N ILE A 209 -17.14 -10.15 5.67
CA ILE A 209 -16.86 -10.28 4.23
C ILE A 209 -17.78 -9.37 3.41
N LEU A 210 -19.09 -9.38 3.67
CA LEU A 210 -20.03 -8.50 2.96
C LEU A 210 -19.72 -7.01 3.18
N ALA A 211 -19.31 -6.62 4.40
CA ALA A 211 -18.90 -5.26 4.70
C ALA A 211 -17.60 -4.86 3.98
N LEU A 212 -16.65 -5.79 3.87
CA LEU A 212 -15.41 -5.63 3.11
C LEU A 212 -15.72 -5.49 1.61
N ASP A 213 -16.55 -6.35 1.03
CA ASP A 213 -16.94 -6.31 -0.38
C ASP A 213 -17.64 -5.00 -0.75
N LEU A 214 -18.58 -4.55 0.10
CA LEU A 214 -19.24 -3.26 -0.08
C LEU A 214 -18.22 -2.10 -0.02
N SER A 215 -17.28 -2.17 0.92
CA SER A 215 -16.22 -1.19 1.08
C SER A 215 -15.30 -1.12 -0.15
N ILE A 216 -14.92 -2.29 -0.69
CA ILE A 216 -14.12 -2.41 -1.92
C ILE A 216 -14.88 -1.83 -3.11
N ALA A 217 -16.17 -2.15 -3.27
CA ALA A 217 -17.01 -1.62 -4.35
C ALA A 217 -17.15 -0.09 -4.24
N CYS A 218 -17.37 0.44 -3.04
CA CYS A 218 -17.39 1.88 -2.78
C CYS A 218 -16.07 2.55 -3.16
N LEU A 219 -14.93 2.01 -2.71
CA LEU A 219 -13.61 2.56 -3.05
C LEU A 219 -13.31 2.53 -4.55
N ALA A 220 -13.69 1.45 -5.25
CA ALA A 220 -13.55 1.34 -6.70
C ALA A 220 -14.40 2.38 -7.43
N CYS A 221 -15.66 2.56 -7.01
CA CYS A 221 -16.57 3.56 -7.57
C CYS A 221 -16.06 4.99 -7.35
N LEU A 222 -15.59 5.29 -6.13
CA LEU A 222 -15.00 6.58 -5.77
C LEU A 222 -13.72 6.84 -6.56
N SER A 223 -12.83 5.85 -6.69
CA SER A 223 -11.60 5.97 -7.48
C SER A 223 -11.91 6.28 -8.95
N TRP A 224 -12.84 5.56 -9.56
CA TRP A 224 -13.32 5.85 -10.91
C TRP A 224 -13.86 7.28 -11.03
N GLY A 225 -14.68 7.72 -10.08
CA GLY A 225 -15.24 9.06 -10.05
C GLY A 225 -14.16 10.15 -9.89
N VAL A 226 -13.13 9.90 -9.07
CA VAL A 226 -11.97 10.80 -8.90
C VAL A 226 -11.16 10.90 -10.19
N PHE A 227 -10.89 9.79 -10.89
CA PHE A 227 -10.22 9.81 -12.20
C PHE A 227 -11.05 10.51 -13.28
N ARG A 228 -12.38 10.41 -13.20
CA ARG A 228 -13.35 11.15 -14.04
C ARG A 228 -13.60 12.58 -13.57
N GLN A 229 -12.88 13.04 -12.54
CA GLN A 229 -12.95 14.38 -11.97
C GLN A 229 -14.35 14.80 -11.52
N ARG A 230 -15.16 13.86 -10.99
CA ARG A 230 -16.53 14.14 -10.56
C ARG A 230 -16.58 14.67 -9.12
N THR A 231 -17.31 15.77 -8.91
CA THR A 231 -17.45 16.43 -7.59
C THR A 231 -18.07 15.53 -6.52
N TRP A 232 -19.03 14.67 -6.90
CA TRP A 232 -19.65 13.73 -5.95
C TRP A 232 -18.62 12.72 -5.41
N ALA A 233 -17.65 12.31 -6.23
CA ALA A 233 -16.65 11.33 -5.84
C ALA A 233 -15.62 11.94 -4.87
N TRP A 234 -15.36 13.24 -5.00
CA TRP A 234 -14.55 13.98 -4.03
C TRP A 234 -15.21 14.03 -2.66
N TRP A 235 -16.47 14.49 -2.58
CA TRP A 235 -17.23 14.51 -1.34
C TRP A 235 -17.41 13.11 -0.76
N GLY A 236 -17.71 12.14 -1.61
CA GLY A 236 -17.82 10.74 -1.23
C GLY A 236 -16.52 10.18 -0.66
N SER A 237 -15.37 10.55 -1.22
CA SER A 237 -14.06 10.14 -0.70
C SER A 237 -13.79 10.74 0.68
N LEU A 238 -14.12 12.03 0.90
CA LEU A 238 -13.96 12.66 2.22
C LEU A 238 -14.85 12.00 3.28
N LEU A 239 -16.13 11.82 2.97
CA LEU A 239 -17.07 11.19 3.89
C LEU A 239 -16.68 9.75 4.19
N TYR A 240 -16.44 8.95 3.14
CA TYR A 240 -16.10 7.54 3.27
C TYR A 240 -14.80 7.32 4.04
N LEU A 241 -13.72 8.00 3.64
CA LEU A 241 -12.43 7.88 4.35
C LEU A 241 -12.52 8.41 5.78
N GLY A 242 -13.28 9.48 6.02
CA GLY A 242 -13.50 10.02 7.37
C GLY A 242 -14.20 9.01 8.27
N THR A 243 -15.34 8.47 7.80
CA THR A 243 -16.10 7.43 8.51
C THR A 243 -15.26 6.17 8.72
N LEU A 244 -14.56 5.69 7.68
CA LEU A 244 -13.72 4.50 7.78
C LEU A 244 -12.57 4.70 8.78
N THR A 245 -11.92 5.86 8.77
CA THR A 245 -10.86 6.22 9.73
C THR A 245 -11.38 6.21 11.17
N LEU A 246 -12.50 6.88 11.42
CA LEU A 246 -13.11 6.94 12.76
C LEU A 246 -13.52 5.54 13.24
N SER A 247 -14.14 4.75 12.36
CA SER A 247 -14.54 3.38 12.66
C SER A 247 -13.36 2.49 13.02
N LEU A 248 -12.31 2.48 12.18
CA LEU A 248 -11.11 1.67 12.39
C LEU A 248 -10.35 2.09 13.64
N VAL A 249 -10.07 3.38 13.81
CA VAL A 249 -9.28 3.89 14.94
C VAL A 249 -10.02 3.68 16.25
N SER A 250 -11.32 4.00 16.33
CA SER A 250 -12.10 3.77 17.56
C SER A 250 -12.14 2.29 17.94
N THR A 251 -12.33 1.39 16.97
CA THR A 251 -12.35 -0.04 17.24
C THR A 251 -10.99 -0.56 17.70
N LEU A 252 -9.92 -0.20 16.99
CA LEU A 252 -8.58 -0.72 17.28
C LEU A 252 -8.01 -0.15 18.57
N VAL A 253 -8.17 1.15 18.88
CA VAL A 253 -7.68 1.73 20.13
C VAL A 253 -8.37 1.12 21.36
N SER A 254 -9.66 0.76 21.22
CA SER A 254 -10.43 0.12 22.30
C SER A 254 -10.20 -1.39 22.43
N SER A 255 -9.40 -2.01 21.56
CA SER A 255 -9.17 -3.45 21.57
C SER A 255 -7.78 -3.80 22.10
N SER A 256 -7.68 -4.82 22.95
CA SER A 256 -6.39 -5.43 23.22
C SER A 256 -5.93 -6.28 22.03
N TYR A 257 -4.64 -6.56 21.94
CA TYR A 257 -4.14 -7.45 20.89
C TYR A 257 -4.69 -8.87 21.02
N ALA A 258 -4.90 -9.35 22.25
CA ALA A 258 -5.54 -10.63 22.53
C ALA A 258 -6.99 -10.67 22.01
N ASP A 259 -7.76 -9.60 22.18
CA ASP A 259 -9.14 -9.51 21.64
C ASP A 259 -9.14 -9.63 20.12
N ILE A 260 -8.19 -8.96 19.47
CA ILE A 260 -8.05 -9.00 18.00
C ILE A 260 -7.74 -10.42 17.53
N LEU A 261 -6.79 -11.11 18.18
CA LEU A 261 -6.45 -12.49 17.85
C LEU A 261 -7.62 -13.46 18.10
N ALA A 262 -8.34 -13.29 19.20
CA ALA A 262 -9.51 -14.11 19.54
C ALA A 262 -10.62 -14.01 18.48
N VAL A 263 -10.80 -12.83 17.88
CA VAL A 263 -11.77 -12.58 16.81
C VAL A 263 -11.34 -13.25 15.49
N MET A 264 -10.04 -13.30 15.20
CA MET A 264 -9.52 -13.95 13.99
C MET A 264 -9.62 -15.48 14.03
N ARG A 265 -9.69 -16.08 15.23
CA ARG A 265 -9.84 -17.54 15.45
C ARG A 265 -8.74 -18.38 14.78
N PHE A 266 -7.50 -17.94 14.93
CA PHE A 266 -6.37 -18.71 14.41
C PHE A 266 -6.20 -20.06 15.12
N PRO A 267 -5.65 -21.08 14.43
CA PRO A 267 -5.24 -22.34 15.03
C PRO A 267 -4.38 -22.17 16.29
N PRO A 268 -4.44 -23.09 17.27
CA PRO A 268 -3.74 -22.95 18.55
C PRO A 268 -2.23 -22.71 18.42
N ARG A 269 -1.57 -23.47 17.52
CA ARG A 269 -0.13 -23.31 17.23
C ARG A 269 0.21 -21.91 16.73
N GLU A 270 -0.73 -21.28 16.04
CA GLU A 270 -0.53 -19.91 15.55
C GLU A 270 -0.72 -18.86 16.64
N MET A 271 -1.72 -19.06 17.50
CA MET A 271 -1.96 -18.22 18.66
C MET A 271 -0.75 -18.18 19.58
N GLU A 272 -0.12 -19.33 19.84
CA GLU A 272 1.09 -19.42 20.69
C GLU A 272 2.24 -18.54 20.19
N PHE A 273 2.49 -18.46 18.87
CA PHE A 273 3.55 -17.59 18.36
C PHE A 273 3.14 -16.12 18.33
N LEU A 274 1.86 -15.82 18.08
CA LEU A 274 1.36 -14.45 17.99
C LEU A 274 1.25 -13.79 19.35
N GLU A 275 0.85 -14.51 20.40
CA GLU A 275 0.71 -13.99 21.76
C GLU A 275 2.01 -13.40 22.33
N GLY A 276 3.17 -13.85 21.85
CA GLY A 276 4.48 -13.30 22.23
C GLY A 276 4.80 -11.93 21.63
N LEU A 277 4.00 -11.43 20.67
CA LEU A 277 4.28 -10.16 20.02
C LEU A 277 3.87 -8.98 20.91
N PRO A 278 4.76 -7.98 21.10
CA PRO A 278 4.49 -6.81 21.95
C PRO A 278 3.61 -5.77 21.23
N LEU A 279 2.54 -6.23 20.58
CA LEU A 279 1.57 -5.38 19.87
C LEU A 279 0.36 -5.08 20.76
N GLN A 280 -0.29 -3.97 20.44
CA GLN A 280 -1.50 -3.50 21.11
C GLN A 280 -2.38 -2.85 20.04
N GLY A 281 -3.68 -2.74 20.33
CA GLY A 281 -4.63 -2.18 19.37
C GLY A 281 -4.26 -0.78 18.88
N TYR A 282 -3.70 0.08 19.73
CA TYR A 282 -3.25 1.42 19.32
C TYR A 282 -2.08 1.40 18.31
N HIS A 283 -1.21 0.39 18.32
CA HIS A 283 -0.15 0.25 17.32
C HIS A 283 -0.75 -0.01 15.93
N LEU A 284 -1.76 -0.89 15.87
CA LEU A 284 -2.49 -1.19 14.64
C LEU A 284 -3.36 0.01 14.21
N ALA A 285 -3.95 0.72 15.17
CA ALA A 285 -4.70 1.95 14.91
C ALA A 285 -3.80 3.03 14.30
N ALA A 286 -2.55 3.18 14.77
CA ALA A 286 -1.59 4.10 14.18
C ALA A 286 -1.17 3.66 12.77
N LEU A 287 -0.87 2.36 12.60
CA LEU A 287 -0.48 1.77 11.31
C LEU A 287 -1.51 2.03 10.22
N ILE A 288 -2.81 1.88 10.53
CA ILE A 288 -3.89 2.00 9.55
C ILE A 288 -4.46 3.42 9.51
N GLY A 289 -4.62 4.04 10.68
CA GLY A 289 -5.25 5.35 10.83
C GLY A 289 -4.41 6.50 10.28
N VAL A 290 -3.07 6.47 10.43
CA VAL A 290 -2.21 7.55 9.91
C VAL A 290 -2.24 7.62 8.37
N PRO A 291 -2.06 6.52 7.60
CA PRO A 291 -2.23 6.58 6.14
C PRO A 291 -3.60 7.11 5.71
N LEU A 292 -4.68 6.71 6.37
CA LEU A 292 -6.03 7.18 6.05
C LEU A 292 -6.20 8.68 6.34
N ALA A 293 -5.69 9.16 7.48
CA ALA A 293 -5.70 10.58 7.82
C ALA A 293 -4.87 11.43 6.84
N LEU A 294 -3.69 10.93 6.43
CA LEU A 294 -2.89 11.57 5.40
C LEU A 294 -3.62 11.59 4.05
N THR A 295 -4.33 10.52 3.69
CA THR A 295 -5.15 10.47 2.48
C THR A 295 -6.32 11.44 2.53
N LEU A 296 -6.96 11.64 3.69
CA LEU A 296 -7.94 12.71 3.87
C LEU A 296 -7.32 14.09 3.61
N GLY A 297 -6.10 14.33 4.06
CA GLY A 297 -5.33 15.53 3.72
C GLY A 297 -5.13 15.69 2.20
N VAL A 298 -4.75 14.63 1.50
CA VAL A 298 -4.63 14.62 0.03
C VAL A 298 -5.99 14.90 -0.64
N ALA A 299 -7.08 14.34 -0.11
CA ALA A 299 -8.42 14.59 -0.63
C ALA A 299 -8.80 16.06 -0.48
N ILE A 300 -8.53 16.71 0.66
CA ILE A 300 -8.77 18.15 0.84
C ILE A 300 -7.98 18.97 -0.18
N LEU A 301 -6.70 18.64 -0.41
CA LEU A 301 -5.84 19.33 -1.38
C LEU A 301 -6.28 19.11 -2.84
N ALA A 302 -7.06 18.07 -3.13
CA ALA A 302 -7.57 17.81 -4.48
C ALA A 302 -8.74 18.72 -4.88
N LYS A 303 -9.44 19.37 -3.92
CA LYS A 303 -10.68 20.15 -4.14
C LYS A 303 -10.62 21.15 -5.30
N PRO A 304 -9.65 22.08 -5.37
CA PRO A 304 -9.71 23.19 -6.33
C PRO A 304 -9.66 22.72 -7.79
N ASN A 305 -9.10 21.54 -8.02
CA ASN A 305 -8.87 21.03 -9.35
C ASN A 305 -10.02 20.17 -9.89
N LEU A 306 -10.95 19.75 -9.03
CA LEU A 306 -12.11 18.92 -9.41
C LEU A 306 -13.35 19.79 -9.72
N THR A 307 -13.43 20.99 -9.14
CA THR A 307 -14.55 21.92 -9.35
C THR A 307 -14.42 22.76 -10.63
N GLN A 308 -13.27 22.76 -11.30
CA GLN A 308 -13.04 23.51 -12.55
C GLN A 308 -13.41 22.73 -13.82
N GLY A 309 -13.68 21.42 -13.71
CA GLY A 309 -14.04 20.53 -14.83
C GLY A 309 -15.53 20.15 -14.89
N ALA A 310 -16.37 20.82 -14.09
CA ALA A 310 -17.83 20.61 -14.02
C ALA A 310 -18.58 21.69 -14.81
#